data_AF-A0A5S6QN33-F1
#
_entry.id   AF-A0A5S6QN33-F1
#
_cell.length_a   1.000
_cell.length_b   1.000
_cell.length_c   1.000
_cell.angle_alpha   90.00
_cell.angle_beta   90.00
_cell.angle_gamma   90.00
#
_symmetry.space_group_name_H-M   'P 1'
#
loop_
_entity.id
_entity.type
_entity.pdbx_description
1 polymer ?
#
loop_
_entity_poly.entity_id
_entity_poly.type
_entity_poly.pdbx_seq_one_letter_code
_entity_poly.pdbx_strand_id
1 'polypeptide(L)'
;MCSAYLNDETAAIVFMQEKRILHRERSCVCGKDMVLDLKRASARSRCTRKVCSKELPLRARTWLEGSNLPVRKALLFIRACSDKCFLQKQLWHEWKSSGPMEPYIERDSGGMALQEPCHCGRACPYG
;
A
#
# COMPACT_ATOMS: atom_id res chain seq x y z
N MET A 1 9.45 3.10 18.31
CA MET A 1 9.15 4.09 17.24
C MET A 1 7.96 4.93 17.68
N CYS A 2 8.07 6.25 17.53
CA CYS A 2 7.42 7.24 18.39
C CYS A 2 5.88 7.25 18.29
N SER A 3 5.22 6.99 19.42
CA SER A 3 3.76 7.07 19.61
C SER A 3 3.19 8.47 19.37
N ALA A 4 4.04 9.51 19.44
CA ALA A 4 3.66 10.90 19.23
C ALA A 4 2.98 11.15 17.86
N TYR A 5 3.46 10.50 16.79
CA TYR A 5 2.91 10.65 15.44
C TYR A 5 1.55 9.96 15.24
N LEU A 6 1.16 9.05 16.14
CA LEU A 6 -0.11 8.33 16.03
C LEU A 6 -1.28 9.16 16.58
N ASN A 7 -0.99 10.06 17.52
CA ASN A 7 -1.99 10.90 18.18
C ASN A 7 -2.14 12.27 17.50
N ASP A 8 -1.11 12.77 16.82
CA ASP A 8 -1.12 14.04 16.11
C ASP A 8 -1.11 13.83 14.58
N GLU A 9 -2.19 14.26 13.92
CA GLU A 9 -2.36 14.18 12.46
C GLU A 9 -1.31 15.00 11.71
N THR A 10 -0.94 16.18 12.23
CA THR A 10 0.07 17.06 11.61
C THR A 10 1.45 16.42 11.71
N ALA A 11 1.78 15.86 12.87
CA ALA A 11 3.02 15.11 13.05
C ALA A 11 3.08 13.88 12.13
N ALA A 12 1.97 13.16 11.95
CA ALA A 12 1.87 12.06 11.00
C ALA A 12 2.14 12.51 9.55
N ILE A 13 1.61 13.67 9.15
CA ILE A 13 1.83 14.25 7.82
C ILE A 13 3.31 14.58 7.62
N VAL A 14 3.94 15.28 8.57
CA VAL A 14 5.37 15.63 8.50
C VAL A 14 6.22 14.36 8.40
N PHE A 15 5.95 13.35 9.22
CA PHE A 15 6.65 12.06 9.16
C PHE A 15 6.51 11.40 7.79
N MET A 16 5.30 11.35 7.23
CA MET A 16 5.07 10.79 5.90
C MET A 16 5.77 11.60 4.79
N GLN A 17 5.90 12.92 4.96
CA GLN A 17 6.65 13.78 4.03
C GLN A 17 8.16 13.52 4.11
N GLU A 18 8.71 13.34 5.31
CA GLU A 18 10.11 12.95 5.52
C GLU A 18 10.41 11.59 4.87
N LYS A 19 9.47 10.64 4.99
CA LYS A 19 9.55 9.33 4.34
C LYS A 19 9.21 9.34 2.85
N ARG A 20 8.94 10.50 2.26
CA ARG A 20 8.58 10.68 0.83
C ARG A 20 7.33 9.90 0.40
N ILE A 21 6.50 9.46 1.34
CA ILE A 21 5.20 8.84 1.06
C ILE A 21 4.21 9.92 0.61
N LEU A 22 4.29 11.09 1.25
CA LEU A 22 3.61 12.31 0.83
C LEU A 22 4.63 13.29 0.24
N HIS A 23 4.20 14.11 -0.70
CA HIS A 23 5.04 15.18 -1.22
C HIS A 23 5.22 16.28 -0.17
N ARG A 24 6.48 16.61 0.12
CA ARG A 24 6.86 17.75 0.97
C ARG A 24 6.63 19.08 0.26
N GLU A 25 7.06 19.15 -0.99
CA GLU A 25 6.97 20.32 -1.86
C GLU A 25 6.27 19.92 -3.15
N ARG A 26 5.45 20.82 -3.70
CA ARG A 26 4.73 20.62 -4.95
C ARG A 26 4.82 21.85 -5.82
N SER A 27 5.01 21.64 -7.10
CA SER A 27 4.84 22.66 -8.13
C SER A 27 3.46 22.55 -8.77
N CYS A 28 2.85 23.70 -9.02
CA CYS A 28 1.62 23.80 -9.79
C CYS A 28 1.92 23.63 -11.29
N VAL A 29 0.89 23.33 -12.09
CA VAL A 29 0.98 23.28 -13.57
C VAL A 29 1.47 24.62 -14.15
N CYS A 30 1.24 25.74 -13.45
CA CYS A 30 1.76 27.05 -13.83
C CYS A 30 3.24 27.29 -13.47
N GLY A 31 3.96 26.27 -12.99
CA GLY A 31 5.39 26.33 -12.65
C GLY A 31 5.72 27.02 -11.33
N LYS A 32 4.71 27.40 -10.53
CA LYS A 32 4.91 28.02 -9.21
C LYS A 32 4.76 27.03 -8.08
N ASP A 33 5.52 27.25 -7.02
CA ASP A 33 5.43 26.46 -5.80
C ASP A 33 4.08 26.62 -5.12
N MET A 34 3.65 25.52 -4.50
CA MET A 34 2.42 25.44 -3.74
C MET A 34 2.73 25.40 -2.25
N VAL A 35 1.94 26.13 -1.47
CA VAL A 35 2.04 26.15 -0.01
C VAL A 35 1.01 25.18 0.55
N LEU A 36 1.45 24.30 1.45
CA LEU A 36 0.59 23.37 2.15
C LEU A 36 -0.06 24.04 3.36
N ASP A 37 -1.39 24.09 3.38
CA ASP A 37 -2.18 24.53 4.53
C ASP A 37 -2.59 23.32 5.36
N LEU A 38 -1.87 23.09 6.46
CA LEU A 38 -2.12 22.04 7.45
C LEU A 38 -3.19 22.42 8.47
N LYS A 39 -3.61 23.70 8.54
CA LYS A 39 -4.64 24.15 9.49
C LYS A 39 -6.03 23.67 9.10
N ARG A 40 -6.24 23.41 7.81
CA ARG A 40 -7.48 22.84 7.30
C ARG A 40 -7.50 21.33 7.57
N ALA A 41 -8.64 20.84 8.07
CA ALA A 41 -8.85 19.40 8.31
C ALA A 41 -8.60 18.50 7.09
N SER A 42 -8.74 19.04 5.87
CA SER A 42 -8.47 18.30 4.62
C SER A 42 -7.04 18.44 4.08
N ALA A 43 -6.16 19.19 4.76
CA ALA A 43 -4.79 19.52 4.39
C ALA A 43 -4.61 19.77 2.87
N ARG A 44 -4.66 21.03 2.45
CA ARG A 44 -4.66 21.38 1.01
C ARG A 44 -3.43 22.17 0.63
N SER A 45 -2.81 21.78 -0.48
CA SER A 45 -1.79 22.60 -1.13
C SER A 45 -2.47 23.62 -2.03
N ARG A 46 -2.10 24.90 -1.91
CA ARG A 46 -2.61 25.98 -2.75
C ARG A 46 -1.48 26.61 -3.54
N CYS A 47 -1.72 26.88 -4.82
CA CYS A 47 -0.80 27.64 -5.66
C CYS A 47 -0.66 29.08 -5.12
N THR A 48 0.57 29.56 -4.99
CA THR A 48 0.88 30.92 -4.52
C THR A 48 0.43 32.01 -5.50
N ARG A 49 0.29 31.67 -6.79
CA ARG A 49 -0.17 32.61 -7.82
C ARG A 49 -1.67 32.87 -7.68
N LYS A 50 -2.05 34.08 -7.26
CA LYS A 50 -3.45 34.53 -7.08
C LYS A 50 -4.35 34.25 -8.29
N VAL A 51 -3.83 34.40 -9.51
CA VAL A 51 -4.59 34.16 -10.75
C VAL A 51 -4.90 32.66 -10.96
N CYS A 52 -3.99 31.76 -10.55
CA CYS A 52 -4.21 30.33 -10.69
C CYS A 52 -5.03 29.78 -9.53
N SER A 53 -4.65 30.12 -8.28
CA SER A 53 -5.29 29.72 -7.02
C SER A 53 -5.73 28.26 -6.91
N LYS A 54 -5.15 27.38 -7.73
CA LYS A 54 -5.54 25.97 -7.82
C LYS A 54 -5.18 25.29 -6.51
N GLU A 55 -6.15 24.54 -5.97
CA GLU A 55 -5.95 23.72 -4.80
C GLU A 55 -5.72 22.26 -5.23
N LEU A 56 -4.78 21.60 -4.58
CA LEU A 56 -4.56 20.17 -4.69
C LEU A 56 -4.66 19.56 -3.29
N PRO A 57 -5.39 18.45 -3.12
CA PRO A 57 -5.40 17.75 -1.84
C PRO A 57 -3.99 17.22 -1.53
N LEU A 58 -3.65 17.13 -0.24
CA LEU A 58 -2.36 16.61 0.23
C LEU A 58 -1.98 15.27 -0.40
N ARG A 59 -2.98 14.45 -0.71
CA ARG A 59 -2.84 13.09 -1.24
C ARG A 59 -2.83 13.00 -2.76
N ALA A 60 -3.06 14.11 -3.48
CA ALA A 60 -3.10 14.07 -4.94
C ALA A 60 -1.82 13.45 -5.51
N ARG A 61 -1.92 12.61 -6.54
CA ARG A 61 -0.77 11.95 -7.18
C ARG A 61 0.07 11.09 -6.24
N THR A 62 -0.52 10.61 -5.14
CA THR A 62 0.10 9.60 -4.28
C THR A 62 -0.79 8.37 -4.27
N TRP A 63 -0.28 7.25 -3.77
CA TRP A 63 -1.11 6.05 -3.58
C TRP A 63 -2.31 6.27 -2.63
N LEU A 64 -2.31 7.35 -1.83
CA LEU A 64 -3.42 7.73 -0.96
C LEU A 64 -4.48 8.61 -1.66
N GLU A 65 -4.35 8.88 -2.95
CA GLU A 65 -5.32 9.68 -3.71
C GLU A 65 -6.72 9.03 -3.70
N GLY A 66 -7.76 9.86 -3.56
CA GLY A 66 -9.16 9.39 -3.47
C GLY A 66 -9.56 8.76 -2.12
N SER A 67 -8.61 8.49 -1.23
CA SER A 67 -8.93 8.01 0.12
C SER A 67 -9.43 9.14 1.03
N ASN A 68 -10.50 8.89 1.80
CA ASN A 68 -10.99 9.80 2.85
C ASN A 68 -10.46 9.45 4.26
N LEU A 69 -9.55 8.47 4.35
CA LEU A 69 -8.97 8.00 5.60
C LEU A 69 -8.05 9.06 6.22
N PRO A 70 -8.10 9.38 7.52
CA PRO A 70 -7.09 10.20 8.17
C PRO A 70 -5.67 9.69 7.91
N VAL A 71 -4.70 10.58 7.73
CA VAL A 71 -3.29 10.28 7.46
C VAL A 71 -2.72 9.41 8.58
N ARG A 72 -3.08 9.64 9.84
CA ARG A 72 -2.71 8.75 10.95
C ARG A 72 -3.16 7.30 10.74
N LYS A 73 -4.36 7.06 10.18
CA LYS A 73 -4.87 5.71 9.91
C LYS A 73 -4.11 5.07 8.76
N ALA A 74 -3.78 5.85 7.72
CA ALA A 74 -2.92 5.38 6.65
C ALA A 74 -1.52 5.00 7.19
N LEU A 75 -0.97 5.76 8.14
CA LEU A 75 0.32 5.45 8.76
C LEU A 75 0.27 4.14 9.54
N LEU A 76 -0.79 3.94 10.33
CA LEU A 76 -1.04 2.69 11.04
C LEU A 76 -1.18 1.50 10.09
N PHE A 77 -1.89 1.69 8.98
CA PHE A 77 -2.02 0.65 7.97
C PHE A 77 -0.66 0.28 7.36
N ILE A 78 0.12 1.27 6.94
CA ILE A 78 1.48 1.05 6.41
C ILE A 78 2.36 0.35 7.44
N ARG A 79 2.26 0.73 8.73
CA ARG A 79 3.00 0.07 9.81
C ARG A 79 2.60 -1.39 9.98
N ALA A 80 1.31 -1.66 10.10
CA ALA A 80 0.78 -3.02 10.25
C ALA A 80 1.12 -3.90 9.04
N CYS A 81 1.06 -3.34 7.83
CA CYS A 81 1.53 -3.99 6.61
C CYS A 81 3.02 -4.25 6.63
N SER A 82 3.85 -3.31 7.11
CA SER A 82 5.30 -3.52 7.21
C SER A 82 5.64 -4.65 8.17
N ASP A 83 4.98 -4.72 9.32
CA ASP A 83 5.19 -5.78 10.31
C ASP A 83 4.77 -7.15 9.74
N LYS A 84 3.63 -7.23 9.01
CA LYS A 84 3.19 -8.48 8.36
C LYS A 84 4.00 -8.87 7.12
N CYS A 85 4.39 -7.92 6.27
CA CYS A 85 5.23 -8.17 5.10
C CYS A 85 6.65 -8.55 5.51
N PHE A 86 7.13 -8.13 6.68
CA PHE A 86 8.39 -8.61 7.26
C PHE A 86 8.28 -10.09 7.65
N LEU A 87 7.18 -10.49 8.31
CA LEU A 87 6.86 -11.90 8.57
C LEU A 87 6.76 -12.72 7.27
N GLN A 88 6.13 -12.18 6.23
CA GLN A 88 5.96 -12.90 4.96
C GLN A 88 7.25 -12.98 4.14
N LYS A 89 8.13 -11.97 4.22
CA LYS A 89 9.49 -12.07 3.67
C LYS A 89 10.32 -13.10 4.41
N GLN A 90 10.22 -13.16 5.74
CA GLN A 90 10.95 -14.15 6.53
C GLN A 90 10.49 -15.57 6.19
N LEU A 91 9.18 -15.81 6.15
CA LEU A 91 8.59 -17.07 5.71
C LEU A 91 8.95 -17.40 4.25
N TRP A 92 9.03 -16.42 3.35
CA TRP A 92 9.47 -16.65 1.97
C TRP A 92 10.97 -16.98 1.89
N HIS A 93 11.82 -16.30 2.65
CA HIS A 93 13.24 -16.63 2.74
C HIS A 93 13.45 -18.01 3.38
N GLU A 94 12.68 -18.36 4.41
CA GLU A 94 12.67 -19.71 5.01
C GLU A 94 12.19 -20.76 4.01
N TRP A 95 11.08 -20.52 3.30
CA TRP A 95 10.57 -21.42 2.25
C TRP A 95 11.54 -21.58 1.07
N LYS A 96 12.28 -20.52 0.73
CA LYS A 96 13.31 -20.55 -0.31
C LYS A 96 14.58 -21.26 0.16
N SER A 97 14.88 -21.21 1.46
CA SER A 97 16.00 -21.93 2.10
C SER A 97 15.68 -23.39 2.42
N SER A 98 14.41 -23.78 2.54
CA SER A 98 14.00 -25.18 2.71
C SER A 98 14.11 -26.03 1.44
N GLY A 99 14.57 -25.44 0.33
CA GLY A 99 14.69 -26.12 -0.96
C GLY A 99 13.33 -26.50 -1.55
N PRO A 100 13.26 -26.83 -2.86
CA PRO A 100 12.06 -27.44 -3.41
C PRO A 100 11.81 -28.74 -2.64
N MET A 101 10.61 -28.89 -2.09
CA MET A 101 10.11 -30.18 -1.62
C MET A 101 10.31 -31.15 -2.77
N GLU A 102 11.27 -32.08 -2.62
CA GLU A 102 11.52 -33.10 -3.64
C GLU A 102 10.17 -33.75 -3.95
N PRO A 103 9.76 -33.84 -5.23
CA PRO A 103 8.54 -34.55 -5.55
C PRO A 103 8.75 -35.97 -5.07
N TYR A 104 7.92 -36.43 -4.14
CA TYR A 104 7.84 -37.84 -3.79
C TYR A 104 7.40 -38.58 -5.05
N ILE A 105 8.37 -39.10 -5.82
CA ILE A 105 8.09 -39.98 -6.95
C ILE A 105 7.67 -41.31 -6.33
N GLU A 106 6.37 -41.43 -6.12
CA GLU A 106 5.71 -42.68 -5.78
C GLU A 106 5.88 -43.61 -6.99
N ARG A 107 6.88 -44.50 -6.88
CA ARG A 107 7.20 -45.48 -7.91
C ARG A 107 6.23 -46.65 -7.79
N ASP A 108 4.94 -46.39 -8.00
CA ASP A 108 3.95 -47.46 -8.06
C ASP A 108 3.59 -47.80 -9.50
N SER A 109 3.82 -49.07 -9.78
CA SER A 109 3.65 -49.72 -11.06
C SER A 109 2.19 -50.08 -11.21
N GLY A 110 1.52 -49.51 -12.20
CA GLY A 110 0.27 -50.03 -12.74
C GLY A 110 -0.95 -49.12 -12.59
N GLY A 111 -1.65 -48.92 -13.71
CA GLY A 111 -3.05 -48.49 -13.71
C GLY A 111 -3.29 -47.13 -14.37
N MET A 112 -3.80 -47.18 -15.61
CA MET A 112 -4.41 -46.06 -16.31
C MET A 112 -5.47 -45.34 -15.47
N ALA A 113 -5.39 -44.01 -15.37
CA ALA A 113 -6.50 -43.08 -15.62
C ALA A 113 -6.01 -41.64 -15.43
N LEU A 114 -5.92 -40.89 -16.51
CA LEU A 114 -5.82 -39.43 -16.47
C LEU A 114 -7.12 -38.89 -15.87
N GLN A 115 -7.04 -38.29 -14.68
CA GLN A 115 -8.11 -37.47 -14.16
C GLN A 115 -7.53 -36.17 -13.61
N GLU A 116 -7.72 -35.09 -14.36
CA GLU A 116 -7.35 -33.74 -13.96
C GLU A 116 -8.22 -33.28 -12.77
N PRO A 117 -7.64 -32.69 -11.70
CA PRO A 117 -8.45 -32.09 -10.65
C PRO A 117 -9.00 -30.74 -11.14
N CYS A 118 -10.28 -30.72 -11.47
CA CYS A 118 -11.06 -29.52 -11.74
C CYS A 118 -11.04 -28.57 -10.52
N HIS A 119 -10.27 -27.49 -10.60
CA HIS A 119 -10.36 -26.34 -9.69
C HIS A 119 -11.61 -25.51 -10.01
N CYS A 120 -12.79 -25.93 -9.54
CA CYS A 120 -13.97 -25.06 -9.48
C CYS A 120 -15.07 -25.72 -8.65
N GLY A 121 -15.28 -25.24 -7.43
CA GLY A 121 -16.40 -25.62 -6.56
C GLY A 121 -17.76 -25.11 -7.04
N ARG A 122 -18.19 -25.48 -8.25
CA ARG A 122 -19.57 -25.37 -8.72
C ARG A 122 -19.92 -26.58 -9.57
N ALA A 123 -21.04 -27.21 -9.23
CA ALA A 123 -21.65 -28.27 -10.02
C ALA A 123 -21.99 -27.75 -11.43
N CYS A 124 -21.59 -28.49 -12.47
CA CYS A 124 -22.13 -28.30 -13.81
C CYS A 124 -23.43 -29.13 -13.92
N PRO A 125 -24.55 -28.53 -14.34
CA PRO A 125 -25.72 -29.28 -14.74
C PRO A 125 -25.48 -29.83 -16.15
N TYR A 126 -25.98 -31.03 -16.43
CA TYR A 126 -25.86 -31.80 -17.68
C TYR A 126 -24.56 -32.60 -17.83
N GLY A 127 -24.71 -33.92 -17.68
CA GLY A 127 -23.73 -34.95 -18.05
C GLY A 127 -23.64 -36.04 -17.00
#